data_AF-A0A7W0N838-F1
#
_entry.id   AF-A0A7W0N838-F1
#
_cell.length_a   1.000
_cell.length_b   1.000
_cell.length_c   1.000
_cell.angle_alpha   90.00
_cell.angle_beta   90.00
_cell.angle_gamma   90.00
#
_symmetry.space_group_name_H-M   'P 1'
#
loop_
_entity.id
_entity.type
_entity.pdbx_description
1 polymer ?
#
loop_
_entity_poly.entity_id
_entity_poly.type
_entity_poly.pdbx_seq_one_letter_code
_entity_poly.pdbx_strand_id
1 'polypeptide(L)'
;MLADSNIIIYATQPQHSTLRQFSAENSPFVSIISFVEVLGYHKLKEMEKQMLKDFFTAAEVLAVSNEVAVMAVELRQQRKMSLGDSLQENI
;
A
#
# COMPACT_ATOMS: atom_id res chain seq x y z
N MET A 1 -1.48 5.07 -10.46
CA MET A 1 -2.48 5.00 -9.36
C MET A 1 -1.74 4.63 -8.09
N LEU A 2 -1.89 5.39 -7.00
CA LEU A 2 -1.39 4.96 -5.69
C LEU A 2 -2.37 3.92 -5.14
N ALA A 3 -1.95 2.66 -5.03
CA ALA A 3 -2.82 1.63 -4.51
C ALA A 3 -2.86 1.69 -2.98
N ASP A 4 -4.06 1.74 -2.41
CA ASP A 4 -4.26 1.60 -0.97
C ASP A 4 -4.17 0.12 -0.54
N SER A 5 -4.07 -0.10 0.77
CA SER A 5 -4.02 -1.44 1.35
C SER A 5 -5.21 -2.32 0.93
N ASN A 6 -6.40 -1.73 0.71
CA ASN A 6 -7.59 -2.47 0.28
C ASN A 6 -7.47 -2.95 -1.17
N ILE A 7 -7.07 -2.08 -2.11
CA ILE A 7 -6.85 -2.43 -3.52
C ILE A 7 -5.81 -3.54 -3.63
N ILE A 8 -4.74 -3.48 -2.84
CA ILE A 8 -3.70 -4.52 -2.80
C ILE A 8 -4.28 -5.86 -2.33
N ILE A 9 -5.05 -5.86 -1.24
CA ILE A 9 -5.70 -7.08 -0.73
C ILE A 9 -6.64 -7.65 -1.81
N TYR A 10 -7.47 -6.84 -2.44
CA TYR A 10 -8.37 -7.30 -3.50
C TYR A 10 -7.62 -7.83 -4.73
N ALA A 11 -6.51 -7.21 -5.13
CA ALA A 11 -5.68 -7.71 -6.23
C ALA A 11 -5.20 -9.14 -5.97
N THR A 12 -4.89 -9.49 -4.73
CA THR A 12 -4.41 -10.84 -4.40
C THR A 12 -5.49 -11.91 -4.31
N GLN A 13 -6.77 -11.55 -4.35
CA GLN A 13 -7.86 -12.55 -4.27
C GLN A 13 -8.11 -13.19 -5.64
N PRO A 14 -8.24 -14.54 -5.74
CA PRO A 14 -8.37 -15.24 -7.01
C PRO A 14 -9.47 -14.70 -7.93
N GLN A 15 -10.57 -14.21 -7.33
CA GLN A 15 -11.76 -13.71 -8.01
C GLN A 15 -11.55 -12.41 -8.79
N HIS A 16 -10.47 -11.66 -8.54
CA HIS A 16 -10.17 -10.37 -9.15
C HIS A 16 -9.03 -10.44 -10.17
N SER A 17 -9.08 -11.40 -11.10
CA SER A 17 -8.08 -11.58 -12.15
C SER A 17 -7.89 -10.33 -13.03
N THR A 18 -8.98 -9.64 -13.37
CA THR A 18 -8.93 -8.38 -14.14
C THR A 18 -8.17 -7.28 -13.42
N LEU A 19 -8.30 -7.18 -12.09
CA LEU A 19 -7.61 -6.16 -11.29
C LEU A 19 -6.10 -6.46 -11.22
N ARG A 20 -5.72 -7.74 -11.14
CA ARG A 20 -4.30 -8.16 -11.23
C ARG A 20 -3.70 -7.81 -12.58
N GLN A 21 -4.41 -8.14 -13.65
CA GLN A 21 -3.93 -7.88 -15.00
C GLN A 21 -3.77 -6.37 -15.23
N PHE A 22 -4.77 -5.57 -14.86
CA PHE A 22 -4.69 -4.12 -14.92
C PHE A 22 -3.52 -3.56 -14.09
N SER A 23 -3.28 -4.09 -12.89
CA SER A 23 -2.14 -3.68 -12.06
C SER A 23 -0.81 -4.04 -12.73
N ALA A 24 -0.66 -5.27 -13.23
CA ALA A 24 0.57 -5.70 -13.91
C ALA A 24 0.89 -4.85 -15.15
N GLU A 25 -0.13 -4.42 -15.90
CA GLU A 25 0.03 -3.60 -17.10
C GLU A 25 0.35 -2.12 -16.80
N ASN A 26 -0.02 -1.62 -15.61
CA ASN A 26 0.10 -0.19 -15.26
C ASN A 26 1.14 0.11 -14.18
N SER A 27 1.89 -0.89 -13.70
CA SER A 27 2.95 -0.78 -12.69
C SER A 27 2.53 0.11 -11.50
N PRO A 28 1.76 -0.41 -10.54
CA PRO A 28 1.18 0.41 -9.50
C PRO A 28 2.29 0.99 -8.61
N PHE A 29 2.17 2.28 -8.32
CA PHE A 29 2.91 2.89 -7.23
C PHE A 29 2.22 2.50 -5.92
N VAL A 30 3.01 2.10 -4.92
CA VAL A 30 2.50 1.67 -3.64
C VAL A 30 3.30 2.32 -2.52
N SER A 31 2.63 2.82 -1.48
CA SER A 31 3.36 3.37 -0.34
C SER A 31 4.05 2.27 0.48
N ILE A 32 5.20 2.57 1.06
CA ILE A 32 5.84 1.71 2.05
C ILE A 32 4.95 1.49 3.29
N ILE A 33 3.99 2.39 3.54
CA ILE A 33 3.00 2.24 4.62
C ILE A 33 2.07 1.06 4.31
N SER A 34 1.47 1.04 3.12
CA SER A 34 0.60 -0.07 2.69
C SER A 34 1.36 -1.39 2.60
N PHE A 35 2.65 -1.37 2.24
CA PHE A 35 3.52 -2.54 2.35
C PHE A 35 3.58 -3.11 3.77
N VAL A 36 3.85 -2.25 4.77
CA VAL A 36 3.95 -2.65 6.18
C VAL A 36 2.59 -3.10 6.72
N GLU A 37 1.51 -2.38 6.42
CA GLU A 37 0.16 -2.73 6.88
C GLU A 37 -0.28 -4.10 6.37
N VAL A 38 -0.10 -4.34 5.07
CA VAL A 38 -0.60 -5.54 4.42
C VAL A 38 0.26 -6.75 4.78
N LEU A 39 1.59 -6.68 4.68
CA LEU A 39 2.46 -7.80 5.04
C LEU A 39 2.63 -7.99 6.55
N GLY A 40 2.39 -6.94 7.34
CA GLY A 40 2.43 -6.97 8.80
C GLY A 40 1.19 -7.59 9.44
N TYR A 41 0.15 -7.91 8.68
CA TYR A 41 -1.05 -8.54 9.22
C TYR A 41 -0.77 -9.96 9.72
N HIS A 42 -0.81 -10.12 11.05
CA HIS A 42 -0.40 -11.35 11.75
C HIS A 42 -1.21 -12.61 11.43
N LYS A 43 -2.37 -12.51 10.75
CA LYS A 43 -3.21 -13.66 10.38
C LYS A 43 -3.11 -14.03 8.90
N LEU A 44 -2.15 -13.48 8.16
CA LEU A 44 -1.89 -13.91 6.79
C LEU A 44 -1.55 -15.40 6.75
N LYS A 45 -2.24 -16.13 5.88
CA LYS A 45 -1.83 -17.49 5.51
C LYS A 45 -0.62 -17.41 4.59
N GLU A 46 0.18 -18.48 4.57
CA GLU A 46 1.40 -18.53 3.75
C GLU A 46 1.14 -18.26 2.25
N MET A 47 0.02 -18.77 1.72
CA MET A 47 -0.37 -18.52 0.33
C MET A 47 -0.71 -17.04 0.08
N GLU A 48 -1.44 -16.40 0.98
CA GLU A 48 -1.79 -14.97 0.87
C GLU A 48 -0.54 -14.10 0.95
N LYS A 49 0.36 -14.43 1.88
CA LYS A 49 1.65 -13.76 2.04
C LYS A 49 2.51 -13.85 0.79
N GLN A 50 2.55 -15.01 0.14
CA GLN A 50 3.32 -15.18 -1.09
C GLN A 50 2.74 -14.34 -2.23
N MET A 51 1.42 -14.37 -2.44
CA MET A 51 0.77 -13.55 -3.46
C MET A 51 1.01 -12.05 -3.25
N LEU A 52 0.99 -11.59 -2.00
CA LEU A 52 1.30 -10.20 -1.66
C LEU A 52 2.76 -9.85 -1.96
N LYS A 53 3.72 -10.72 -1.62
CA LYS A 53 5.13 -10.50 -1.96
C LYS A 53 5.35 -10.43 -3.47
N ASP A 54 4.70 -11.29 -4.23
CA ASP A 54 4.79 -11.30 -5.69
C ASP A 54 4.23 -9.98 -6.26
N PHE A 55 3.10 -9.51 -5.73
CA PHE A 55 2.54 -8.20 -6.06
C PHE A 55 3.52 -7.05 -5.78
N PHE A 56 4.10 -7.00 -4.58
CA PHE A 56 5.06 -5.94 -4.20
C PHE A 56 6.38 -6.01 -4.97
N THR A 57 6.76 -7.19 -5.49
CA THR A 57 7.94 -7.34 -6.36
C THR A 57 7.69 -6.73 -7.74
N ALA A 58 6.44 -6.75 -8.20
CA ALA A 58 6.04 -6.16 -9.48
C ALA A 58 5.64 -4.67 -9.37
N ALA A 59 5.51 -4.14 -8.16
CA ALA A 59 5.11 -2.76 -7.89
C ALA A 59 6.32 -1.87 -7.57
N GLU A 60 6.19 -0.57 -7.80
CA GLU A 60 7.17 0.41 -7.31
C GLU A 60 6.76 0.87 -5.91
N VAL A 61 7.55 0.50 -4.90
CA VAL A 61 7.29 0.88 -3.50
C VAL A 61 7.95 2.22 -3.17
N LEU A 62 7.12 3.23 -2.91
CA LEU A 62 7.55 4.58 -2.57
C LEU A 62 7.84 4.69 -1.07
N ALA A 63 9.07 5.09 -0.75
CA ALA A 63 9.50 5.35 0.62
C ALA A 63 8.92 6.67 1.15
N VAL A 64 8.76 6.77 2.48
CA VAL A 64 8.47 8.05 3.12
C VAL A 64 9.75 8.89 3.13
N SER A 65 9.71 10.05 2.45
CA SER A 65 10.78 11.04 2.52
C SER A 65 10.62 11.97 3.73
N ASN A 66 11.64 12.78 4.02
CA ASN A 66 11.55 13.78 5.08
C ASN A 66 10.48 14.84 4.78
N GLU A 67 10.33 15.22 3.51
CA GLU A 67 9.31 16.17 3.06
C GLU A 67 7.91 15.63 3.32
N VAL A 68 7.67 14.36 2.99
CA VAL A 68 6.41 13.65 3.29
C VAL A 68 6.14 13.64 4.80
N ALA A 69 7.17 13.37 5.62
CA ALA A 69 7.04 13.38 7.07
C ALA A 69 6.66 14.77 7.62
N VAL A 70 7.25 15.84 7.09
CA VAL A 70 6.90 17.22 7.47
C VAL A 70 5.43 17.52 7.13
N MET A 71 4.99 17.21 5.91
CA MET A 71 3.59 17.42 5.51
C MET A 71 2.62 16.60 6.36
N ALA A 72 2.98 15.37 6.72
CA ALA A 72 2.18 14.52 7.60
C ALA A 72 2.04 15.13 9.01
N VAL A 73 3.11 15.73 9.56
CA VAL A 73 3.06 16.44 10.85
C VAL A 73 2.09 17.62 10.78
N GLU A 74 2.19 18.45 9.75
CA GLU A 74 1.30 19.61 9.55
C GLU A 74 -0.17 19.18 9.43
N LEU A 75 -0.43 18.12 8.66
CA LEU A 75 -1.78 17.60 8.46
C LEU A 75 -2.40 17.09 9.77
N ARG A 76 -1.61 16.38 10.59
CA ARG A 76 -2.05 15.87 11.91
C ARG A 76 -2.30 16.98 12.94
N GLN A 77 -1.57 18.10 12.85
CA GLN A 77 -1.82 19.24 13.72
C GLN A 77 -3.16 19.91 13.40
N GLN A 78 -3.61 19.84 12.15
CA GLN A 78 -4.86 20.44 11.70
C GLN A 78 -6.08 19.51 11.91
N ARG A 79 -5.88 18.19 11.88
CA ARG A 79 -6.97 17.20 11.87
C ARG A 79 -6.63 15.95 12.69
N LYS A 80 -7.62 15.38 13.38
CA LYS A 80 -7.48 14.08 14.06
C LYS A 80 -7.45 12.95 13.02
N MET A 81 -6.33 12.24 12.91
CA MET A 81 -6.14 11.11 11.99
C MET A 81 -5.08 10.11 12.47
N SER A 82 -4.98 8.93 11.86
CA SER A 82 -3.94 7.94 12.18
C SER A 82 -2.59 8.30 11.55
N LEU A 83 -1.50 7.69 12.02
CA LEU A 83 -0.16 7.95 11.47
C LEU A 83 -0.07 7.46 10.02
N GLY A 84 -0.60 6.27 9.74
CA GLY A 84 -0.63 5.69 8.40
C GLY A 84 -1.34 6.61 7.43
N ASP A 85 -2.56 7.04 7.76
CA ASP A 85 -3.34 7.96 6.92
C ASP A 85 -2.58 9.27 6.65
N SER A 86 -1.92 9.83 7.68
CA SER A 86 -1.20 11.10 7.51
C SER A 86 0.03 10.98 6.61
N LEU A 87 0.66 9.81 6.55
CA LEU A 87 1.80 9.58 5.68
C LEU A 87 1.35 9.24 4.26
N GLN A 88 0.28 8.48 4.13
CA GLN A 88 -0.22 7.99 2.84
C GLN A 88 -0.87 9.08 1.98
N GLU A 89 -1.51 10.08 2.58
CA GLU A 89 -2.07 11.25 1.87
C GLU A 89 -1.01 12.19 1.27
N ASN A 90 0.27 11.98 1.62
CA ASN A 90 1.38 12.86 1.26
C ASN A 90 2.42 12.18 0.35
N ILE A 91 2.20 10.93 -0.06
CA ILE A 91 3.01 10.17 -1.04
C ILE A 91 2.38 10.32 -2.42
#